data_AF-D6LJW2-F1
#
_entry.id   AF-D6LJW2-F1
#
_cell.length_a   1.000
_cell.length_b   1.000
_cell.length_c   1.000
_cell.angle_alpha   90.00
_cell.angle_beta   90.00
_cell.angle_gamma   90.00
#
_symmetry.space_group_name_H-M   'P 1'
#
loop_
_entity.id
_entity.type
_entity.pdbx_description
1 polymer ?
#
loop_
_entity_poly.entity_id
_entity_poly.type
_entity_poly.pdbx_seq_one_letter_code
_entity_poly.pdbx_strand_id
1 'polypeptide(L)'
;MKKSFLAICFAVLSLGSFAEDKIYEAKAEARGYNEDGVPIVLTVKATKKDGKVVIKDIVAQHKETDKIGGVAIEQLIKQVKDKQNYNKVDGISGATSTSAGFRRALRNAVKDIEKQN
;
A
#
# COMPACT_ATOMS: atom_id res chain seq x y z
N MET A 1 28.63 8.36 -12.43
CA MET A 1 27.34 8.51 -11.72
C MET A 1 26.48 7.31 -12.09
N LYS A 2 26.18 6.45 -11.11
CA LYS A 2 25.52 5.16 -11.33
C LYS A 2 24.07 5.39 -11.74
N LYS A 3 23.76 5.15 -13.02
CA LYS A 3 22.38 5.12 -13.54
C LYS A 3 21.75 3.85 -12.99
N SER A 4 20.88 4.00 -11.99
CA SER A 4 20.16 2.87 -11.40
C SER A 4 19.19 2.31 -12.44
N PHE A 5 19.37 1.02 -12.75
CA PHE A 5 18.55 0.26 -13.68
C PHE A 5 17.09 0.20 -13.21
N LEU A 6 16.17 0.63 -14.07
CA LEU A 6 14.74 0.35 -13.93
C LEU A 6 14.50 -1.10 -14.38
N ALA A 7 14.38 -2.01 -13.42
CA ALA A 7 14.01 -3.39 -13.69
C ALA A 7 12.50 -3.47 -13.96
N ILE A 8 12.12 -3.51 -15.23
CA ILE A 8 10.78 -3.90 -15.67
C ILE A 8 10.76 -5.43 -15.70
N CYS A 9 10.34 -6.06 -14.61
CA CYS A 9 10.12 -7.50 -14.58
C CYS A 9 8.76 -7.82 -15.24
N PHE A 10 8.76 -8.02 -16.56
CA PHE A 10 7.75 -8.84 -17.21
C PHE A 10 8.12 -10.31 -16.99
N ALA A 11 7.41 -10.98 -16.08
CA ALA A 11 7.44 -12.43 -15.95
C ALA A 11 6.02 -12.95 -16.13
N VAL A 12 5.66 -13.22 -17.38
CA VAL A 12 4.56 -14.13 -17.73
C VAL A 12 5.19 -15.51 -17.77
N LEU A 13 4.76 -16.47 -16.94
CA LEU A 13 4.97 -17.91 -17.14
C LEU A 13 4.27 -18.74 -16.04
N SER A 14 3.15 -19.38 -16.40
CA SER A 14 2.96 -20.85 -16.42
C SER A 14 1.51 -21.25 -16.15
N LEU A 15 1.00 -22.13 -17.01
CA LEU A 15 -0.29 -22.80 -16.87
C LEU A 15 -0.28 -23.70 -15.63
N GLY A 16 -1.10 -23.35 -14.66
CA GLY A 16 -1.60 -24.25 -13.63
C GLY A 16 -3.00 -23.78 -13.29
N SER A 17 -4.01 -24.64 -13.47
CA SER A 17 -5.38 -24.35 -13.06
C SER A 17 -5.47 -24.38 -11.53
N PHE A 18 -4.92 -23.34 -10.91
CA PHE A 18 -5.39 -22.89 -9.61
C PHE A 18 -6.47 -21.86 -9.95
N ALA A 19 -7.65 -21.96 -9.32
CA ALA A 19 -8.58 -20.85 -9.36
C ALA A 19 -7.82 -19.62 -8.83
N GLU A 20 -7.36 -18.76 -9.73
CA GLU A 20 -6.61 -17.57 -9.36
C GLU A 20 -7.63 -16.66 -8.68
N ASP A 21 -7.55 -16.57 -7.35
CA ASP A 21 -8.44 -15.70 -6.57
C ASP A 21 -8.45 -14.33 -7.23
N LYS A 22 -9.63 -13.85 -7.64
CA LYS A 22 -9.78 -12.56 -8.31
C LYS A 22 -9.05 -11.48 -7.50
N ILE A 23 -8.06 -10.86 -8.12
CA ILE A 23 -7.30 -9.75 -7.56
C ILE A 23 -8.06 -8.46 -7.83
N TYR A 24 -8.41 -7.75 -6.76
CA TYR A 24 -8.97 -6.42 -6.79
C TYR A 24 -7.87 -5.40 -6.56
N GLU A 25 -7.93 -4.29 -7.28
CA GLU A 25 -6.99 -3.18 -7.15
C GLU A 25 -7.76 -1.90 -6.85
N ALA A 26 -7.27 -1.08 -5.92
CA ALA A 26 -7.76 0.26 -5.70
C ALA A 26 -6.62 1.21 -5.40
N LYS A 27 -6.79 2.44 -5.87
CA LYS A 27 -5.87 3.55 -5.64
C LYS A 27 -6.56 4.59 -4.78
N ALA A 28 -5.91 5.02 -3.70
CA ALA A 28 -6.42 6.09 -2.85
C ALA A 28 -5.29 6.96 -2.32
N GLU A 29 -5.63 8.20 -1.98
CA GLU A 29 -4.67 9.20 -1.56
C GLU A 29 -5.07 9.89 -0.26
N ALA A 30 -4.08 10.37 0.49
CA ALA A 30 -4.29 11.18 1.68
C ALA A 30 -3.06 12.03 2.01
N ARG A 31 -3.30 13.19 2.62
CA ARG A 31 -2.24 14.13 3.01
C ARG A 31 -1.32 13.55 4.09
N GLY A 32 0.00 13.66 3.85
CA GLY A 32 1.09 13.32 4.77
C GLY A 32 1.73 14.55 5.43
N TYR A 33 3.04 14.49 5.69
CA TYR A 33 3.83 15.55 6.35
C TYR A 33 4.53 16.52 5.38
N ASN A 34 4.76 16.16 4.12
CA ASN A 34 5.64 16.95 3.26
C ASN A 34 5.23 18.41 3.03
N GLU A 35 6.24 19.26 2.79
CA GLU A 35 6.12 20.71 2.60
C GLU A 35 5.38 21.07 1.30
N ASP A 36 5.57 20.26 0.25
CA ASP A 36 4.93 20.44 -1.06
C ASP A 36 3.40 20.19 -1.03
N GLY A 37 2.87 19.63 0.05
CA GLY A 37 1.46 19.25 0.16
C GLY A 37 1.05 18.09 -0.75
N VAL A 38 2.01 17.37 -1.34
CA VAL A 38 1.75 16.24 -2.24
C VAL A 38 1.21 15.07 -1.41
N PRO A 39 0.07 14.46 -1.77
CA PRO A 39 -0.50 13.39 -0.97
C PRO A 39 0.34 12.11 -1.07
N ILE A 40 0.22 11.27 -0.05
CA ILE A 40 0.63 9.86 -0.12
C ILE A 40 -0.43 9.14 -0.93
N VAL A 41 -0.01 8.48 -1.99
CA VAL A 41 -0.86 7.72 -2.90
C VAL A 41 -0.55 6.24 -2.72
N LEU A 42 -1.56 5.45 -2.35
CA LEU A 42 -1.45 4.00 -2.19
C LEU A 42 -2.22 3.30 -3.30
N THR A 43 -1.56 2.35 -3.96
CA THR A 43 -2.20 1.33 -4.78
C THR A 43 -2.19 0.03 -4.00
N VAL A 44 -3.38 -0.49 -3.68
CA VAL A 44 -3.56 -1.70 -2.89
C VAL A 44 -4.12 -2.80 -3.79
N LYS A 45 -3.49 -3.97 -3.76
CA LYS A 45 -3.97 -5.20 -4.37
C LYS A 45 -4.42 -6.17 -3.30
N ALA A 46 -5.61 -6.71 -3.41
CA ALA A 46 -6.16 -7.64 -2.44
C ALA A 46 -7.06 -8.70 -3.10
N THR A 47 -7.21 -9.84 -2.43
CA THR A 47 -8.27 -10.80 -2.76
C THR A 47 -9.42 -10.65 -1.77
N LYS A 48 -10.63 -11.01 -2.19
CA LYS A 48 -11.78 -11.14 -1.29
C LYS A 48 -12.12 -12.61 -1.12
N LYS A 49 -11.99 -13.11 0.11
CA LYS A 49 -12.31 -14.50 0.46
C LYS A 49 -13.28 -14.49 1.64
N ASP A 50 -14.45 -15.10 1.46
CA ASP A 50 -15.49 -15.21 2.49
C ASP A 50 -15.87 -13.85 3.15
N GLY A 51 -15.95 -12.80 2.33
CA GLY A 51 -16.26 -11.44 2.79
C GLY A 51 -15.09 -10.72 3.49
N LYS A 52 -13.89 -11.32 3.56
CA LYS A 52 -12.68 -10.71 4.12
C LYS A 52 -11.73 -10.27 3.01
N VAL A 53 -11.15 -9.08 3.18
CA VAL A 53 -10.11 -8.54 2.30
C VAL A 53 -8.75 -9.05 2.78
N VAL A 54 -8.02 -9.74 1.91
CA VAL A 54 -6.65 -10.19 2.15
C VAL A 54 -5.71 -9.37 1.27
N ILE A 55 -4.91 -8.50 1.89
CA ILE A 55 -4.00 -7.61 1.17
C ILE A 55 -2.80 -8.42 0.67
N LYS A 56 -2.61 -8.43 -0.64
CA LYS A 56 -1.50 -9.10 -1.32
C LYS A 56 -0.33 -8.16 -1.52
N ASP A 57 -0.61 -6.92 -1.92
CA ASP A 57 0.42 -5.93 -2.20
C ASP A 57 -0.04 -4.51 -1.91
N ILE A 58 0.94 -3.65 -1.59
CA ILE A 58 0.74 -2.21 -1.38
C ILE A 58 1.94 -1.51 -2.00
N VAL A 59 1.66 -0.63 -2.97
CA VAL A 59 2.64 0.27 -3.55
C VAL A 59 2.32 1.68 -3.09
N ALA A 60 3.32 2.37 -2.54
CA ALA A 60 3.19 3.75 -2.10
C ALA A 60 3.98 4.70 -3.01
N GLN A 61 3.37 5.81 -3.39
CA GLN A 61 4.02 6.96 -4.02
C GLN A 61 3.85 8.17 -3.09
N HIS A 62 4.95 8.86 -2.79
CA HIS A 62 4.93 9.98 -1.84
C HIS A 62 6.11 10.93 -2.07
N LYS A 63 6.04 12.10 -1.44
CA LYS A 63 7.14 13.07 -1.33
C LYS A 63 7.54 13.36 0.13
N GLU A 64 7.24 12.44 1.04
CA GLU A 64 7.70 12.55 2.43
C GLU A 64 9.23 12.54 2.53
N THR A 65 9.77 13.08 3.61
CA THR A 65 11.22 13.03 3.89
C THR A 65 11.72 11.59 3.90
N ASP A 66 12.58 11.21 2.96
CA ASP A 66 13.01 9.81 2.73
C ASP A 66 13.44 9.09 4.00
N LYS A 67 14.28 9.75 4.82
CA LYS A 67 14.88 9.16 6.02
C LYS A 67 13.90 8.99 7.19
N ILE A 68 12.73 9.62 7.14
CA ILE A 68 11.73 9.61 8.23
C ILE A 68 10.42 9.04 7.72
N GLY A 69 9.76 9.74 6.80
CA GLY A 69 8.46 9.34 6.26
C GLY A 69 8.56 8.18 5.28
N GLY A 70 9.60 8.12 4.44
CA GLY A 70 9.83 6.98 3.55
C GLY A 70 10.03 5.67 4.33
N VAL A 71 10.97 5.68 5.29
CA VAL A 71 11.18 4.56 6.21
C VAL A 71 9.91 4.18 6.99
N ALA A 72 9.15 5.17 7.45
CA ALA A 72 7.89 4.90 8.14
C ALA A 72 6.86 4.21 7.23
N ILE A 73 6.73 4.62 5.97
CA ILE A 73 5.81 4.00 5.00
C ILE A 73 6.18 2.54 4.75
N GLU A 74 7.46 2.21 4.58
CA GLU A 74 7.91 0.82 4.43
C GLU A 74 7.56 -0.04 5.64
N GLN A 75 7.80 0.47 6.85
CA GLN A 75 7.44 -0.21 8.10
C GLN A 75 5.93 -0.40 8.24
N LEU A 76 5.13 0.59 7.86
CA LEU A 76 3.67 0.52 7.89
C LEU A 76 3.15 -0.51 6.89
N ILE A 77 3.70 -0.58 5.68
CA ILE A 77 3.35 -1.61 4.69
C ILE A 77 3.66 -2.99 5.25
N LYS A 78 4.86 -3.17 5.85
CA LYS A 78 5.23 -4.44 6.49
C LYS A 78 4.26 -4.83 7.60
N GLN A 79 3.90 -3.90 8.48
CA GLN A 79 2.91 -4.16 9.54
C GLN A 79 1.55 -4.61 8.98
N VAL A 80 1.08 -3.98 7.91
CA VAL A 80 -0.20 -4.36 7.27
C VAL A 80 -0.10 -5.76 6.67
N LYS A 81 0.99 -6.07 5.96
CA LYS A 81 1.18 -7.39 5.35
C LYS A 81 1.32 -8.50 6.39
N ASP A 82 2.04 -8.24 7.48
CA ASP A 82 2.28 -9.22 8.54
C ASP A 82 1.02 -9.47 9.39
N LYS A 83 0.32 -8.40 9.78
CA LYS A 83 -0.84 -8.51 10.69
C LYS A 83 -2.16 -8.76 9.94
N GLN A 84 -2.21 -8.49 8.63
CA GLN A 84 -3.43 -8.48 7.82
C GLN A 84 -4.59 -7.71 8.48
N ASN A 85 -4.25 -6.68 9.26
CA ASN A 85 -5.22 -5.87 10.00
C ASN A 85 -5.06 -4.39 9.62
N TYR A 86 -5.69 -4.02 8.51
CA TYR A 86 -5.69 -2.65 7.98
C TYR A 86 -6.45 -1.64 8.87
N ASN A 87 -7.23 -2.11 9.85
CA ASN A 87 -7.93 -1.27 10.82
C ASN A 87 -7.05 -0.88 12.02
N LYS A 88 -6.01 -1.68 12.34
CA LYS A 88 -5.09 -1.46 13.46
C LYS A 88 -3.64 -1.45 13.00
N VAL A 89 -3.27 -0.35 12.34
CA VAL A 89 -1.88 -0.08 11.95
C VAL A 89 -1.25 0.86 12.98
N ASP A 90 -0.14 0.46 13.60
CA ASP A 90 0.50 1.25 14.65
C ASP A 90 1.30 2.41 14.05
N GLY A 91 1.43 3.50 14.82
CA GLY A 91 2.14 4.69 14.34
C GLY A 91 3.64 4.50 14.44
N ILE A 92 4.38 5.14 13.53
CA ILE A 92 5.83 5.21 13.64
C ILE A 92 6.20 6.51 14.36
N SER A 93 6.94 6.38 15.46
CA SER A 93 7.45 7.51 16.24
C SER A 93 8.27 8.46 15.35
N GLY A 94 8.04 9.76 15.49
CA GLY A 94 8.69 10.78 14.64
C GLY A 94 8.08 10.93 13.24
N ALA A 95 7.11 10.09 12.86
CA ALA A 95 6.42 10.13 11.57
C ALA A 95 4.89 10.11 11.72
N THR A 96 4.36 10.81 12.72
CA THR A 96 2.92 10.78 13.08
C THR A 96 2.02 11.21 11.92
N SER A 97 2.35 12.33 11.26
CA SER A 97 1.56 12.85 10.13
C SER A 97 1.59 11.91 8.92
N THR A 98 2.77 11.37 8.58
CA THR A 98 2.93 10.34 7.55
C THR A 98 2.10 9.09 7.88
N SER A 99 2.18 8.61 9.12
CA SER A 99 1.43 7.44 9.59
C SER A 99 -0.07 7.67 9.53
N ALA A 100 -0.55 8.88 9.83
CA ALA A 100 -1.97 9.23 9.74
C ALA A 100 -2.44 9.27 8.27
N GLY A 101 -1.64 9.87 7.38
CA GLY A 101 -1.90 9.90 5.94
C GLY A 101 -1.98 8.50 5.34
N PHE A 102 -0.96 7.67 5.57
CA PHE A 102 -0.92 6.28 5.11
C PHE A 102 -2.18 5.50 5.52
N ARG A 103 -2.59 5.57 6.80
CA ARG A 103 -3.79 4.88 7.27
C ARG A 103 -5.07 5.34 6.59
N ARG A 104 -5.20 6.65 6.33
CA ARG A 104 -6.38 7.20 5.63
C ARG A 104 -6.43 6.69 4.19
N ALA A 105 -5.31 6.76 3.47
CA ALA A 105 -5.22 6.23 2.12
C ALA A 105 -5.51 4.72 2.08
N LEU A 106 -4.94 3.95 3.01
CA LEU A 106 -5.15 2.50 3.09
C LEU A 106 -6.62 2.16 3.31
N ARG A 107 -7.28 2.80 4.30
CA ARG A 107 -8.69 2.55 4.56
C ARG A 107 -9.58 2.91 3.37
N ASN A 108 -9.27 4.00 2.67
CA ASN A 108 -10.02 4.40 1.48
C ASN A 108 -9.87 3.36 0.36
N ALA A 109 -8.64 2.92 0.07
CA ALA A 109 -8.39 1.90 -0.94
C ALA A 109 -9.09 0.56 -0.60
N VAL A 110 -9.01 0.12 0.66
CA VAL A 110 -9.69 -1.11 1.09
C VAL A 110 -11.21 -0.98 0.99
N LYS A 111 -11.78 0.16 1.41
CA LYS A 111 -13.22 0.43 1.28
C LYS A 111 -13.67 0.39 -0.18
N ASP A 112 -12.84 0.84 -1.11
CA ASP A 112 -13.17 0.78 -2.53
C ASP A 112 -13.04 -0.63 -3.09
N ILE A 113 -12.07 -1.44 -2.64
CA ILE A 113 -12.00 -2.88 -2.94
C ILE A 113 -13.25 -3.61 -2.43
N GLU A 114 -13.72 -3.31 -1.22
CA GLU A 114 -14.91 -3.93 -0.62
C GLU A 114 -16.17 -3.70 -1.47
N LYS A 115 -16.28 -2.56 -2.15
CA LYS A 115 -17.42 -2.23 -3.04
C LYS A 115 -17.35 -2.84 -4.44
N GLN A 116 -16.18 -3.31 -4.87
CA GLN A 116 -16.03 -3.92 -6.20
C GLN A 116 -16.68 -5.30 -6.20
N ASN A 117 -17.35 -5.72 -7.29
CA ASN A 117 -17.95 -7.06 -7.45
C ASN A 117 -17.03 -7.95 -8.26
#